data_AF-A0A7V2QXB0-F1
#
_entry.id   AF-A0A7V2QXB0-F1
#
_cell.length_a   1.000
_cell.length_b   1.000
_cell.length_c   1.000
_cell.angle_alpha   90.00
_cell.angle_beta   90.00
_cell.angle_gamma   90.00
#
_symmetry.space_group_name_H-M   'P 1'
#
loop_
_entity.id
_entity.type
_entity.pdbx_description
1 polymer ?
#
loop_
_entity_poly.entity_id
_entity_poly.type
_entity_poly.pdbx_seq_one_letter_code
_entity_poly.pdbx_strand_id
1 'polypeptide(L)'
;MFWKNRGGPSKPKDIPDIVGGHLVTDYNQNPDVVWKLKAVKRRRQESKNAFDVRVFDDLEAATKKIKVQDYTTLDEHPELILYEGWYDLESRTVQLEVKRTA
;
A
#
# COMPACT_ATOMS: atom_id res chain seq x y z
N MET A 1 2.14 18.41 -24.33
CA MET A 1 2.82 17.15 -23.92
C MET A 1 3.00 17.20 -22.41
N PHE A 2 2.16 16.46 -21.69
CA PHE A 2 1.94 16.66 -20.25
C PHE A 2 2.75 15.65 -19.41
N TRP A 3 3.85 16.17 -18.84
CA TRP A 3 4.31 16.01 -17.45
C TRP A 3 5.46 15.04 -17.15
N LYS A 4 6.53 15.71 -16.71
CA LYS A 4 7.89 15.27 -16.38
C LYS A 4 7.95 15.00 -14.86
N ASN A 5 8.32 13.76 -14.49
CA ASN A 5 8.89 13.32 -13.21
C ASN A 5 8.73 14.25 -11.99
N ARG A 6 7.58 14.17 -11.30
CA ARG A 6 7.46 14.55 -9.89
C ARG A 6 6.52 13.57 -9.18
N GLY A 7 7.08 12.51 -8.58
CA GLY A 7 6.41 11.69 -7.56
C GLY A 7 5.05 11.09 -7.95
N GLY A 8 4.87 10.64 -9.20
CA GLY A 8 3.64 9.97 -9.64
C GLY A 8 3.37 8.70 -8.83
N PRO A 9 2.10 8.27 -8.73
CA PRO A 9 1.73 7.13 -7.90
C PRO A 9 2.49 5.89 -8.37
N SER A 10 3.11 5.18 -7.43
CA SER A 10 4.00 4.08 -7.79
C SER A 10 3.16 2.90 -8.27
N LYS A 11 3.61 2.25 -9.35
CA LYS A 11 3.13 0.90 -9.72
C LYS A 11 3.12 -0.02 -8.49
N PRO A 12 2.22 -1.02 -8.42
CA PRO A 12 2.26 -2.01 -7.37
C PRO A 12 3.65 -2.60 -7.22
N LYS A 13 4.11 -2.66 -5.98
CA LYS A 13 5.37 -3.27 -5.59
C LYS A 13 5.14 -4.19 -4.41
N ASP A 14 6.16 -4.93 -4.03
CA ASP A 14 6.18 -5.66 -2.77
C ASP A 14 5.99 -4.69 -1.58
N ILE A 15 5.47 -5.24 -0.49
CA ILE A 15 5.24 -4.46 0.73
C ILE A 15 6.58 -3.89 1.24
N PRO A 16 6.65 -2.59 1.59
CA PRO A 16 7.83 -2.03 2.25
C PRO A 16 8.10 -2.74 3.59
N ASP A 17 9.36 -3.06 3.90
CA ASP A 17 9.72 -3.81 5.12
C ASP A 17 9.11 -3.26 6.41
N ILE A 18 9.11 -1.93 6.57
CA ILE A 18 8.54 -1.27 7.76
C ILE A 18 7.03 -1.51 7.89
N VAL A 19 6.31 -1.54 6.76
CA VAL A 19 4.88 -1.82 6.71
C VAL A 19 4.62 -3.31 6.96
N GLY A 20 5.40 -4.19 6.32
CA GLY A 20 5.27 -5.64 6.51
C GLY A 20 5.54 -6.06 7.94
N GLY A 21 6.60 -5.53 8.56
CA GLY A 21 6.92 -5.75 9.96
C GLY A 21 5.80 -5.31 10.90
N HIS A 22 5.22 -4.13 10.66
CA HIS A 22 4.09 -3.62 11.44
C HIS A 22 2.84 -4.51 11.29
N LEU A 23 2.55 -5.02 10.10
CA LEU A 23 1.44 -5.98 9.89
C LEU A 23 1.64 -7.29 10.67
N VAL A 24 2.85 -7.83 10.68
CA VAL A 24 3.16 -9.07 11.39
C VAL A 24 3.14 -8.88 12.91
N THR A 25 3.64 -7.75 13.41
CA THR A 25 3.82 -7.52 14.85
C THR A 25 2.59 -6.90 15.51
N ASP A 26 2.05 -5.82 14.96
CA ASP A 26 0.91 -5.09 15.55
C ASP A 26 -0.44 -5.71 15.17
N TYR A 27 -0.57 -6.26 13.97
CA TYR A 27 -1.80 -6.90 13.49
C TYR A 27 -1.77 -8.43 13.53
N ASN A 28 -0.70 -9.01 14.11
CA ASN A 28 -0.47 -10.45 14.26
C ASN A 28 -0.72 -11.25 12.96
N GLN A 29 -0.39 -10.66 11.81
CA GLN A 29 -0.59 -11.29 10.51
C GLN A 29 0.47 -12.35 10.24
N ASN A 30 0.12 -13.37 9.45
CA ASN A 30 1.07 -14.39 9.07
C ASN A 30 2.12 -13.80 8.10
N PRO A 31 3.43 -13.88 8.41
CA PRO A 31 4.48 -13.34 7.55
C PRO A 31 4.45 -13.92 6.14
N ASP A 32 4.18 -15.22 5.98
CA ASP A 32 4.10 -15.88 4.66
C ASP A 32 2.97 -15.33 3.79
N VAL A 33 1.92 -14.76 4.40
CA VAL A 33 0.82 -14.08 3.70
C VAL A 33 1.20 -12.64 3.39
N VAL A 34 1.71 -11.90 4.39
CA VAL A 34 2.10 -10.49 4.25
C VAL A 34 3.09 -10.30 3.10
N TRP A 35 4.08 -11.18 2.96
CA TRP A 35 5.09 -11.08 1.89
C TRP A 35 4.58 -11.43 0.50
N LYS A 36 3.36 -11.97 0.36
CA LYS A 36 2.70 -12.22 -0.94
C LYS A 36 1.83 -11.07 -1.39
N LEU A 37 1.42 -10.20 -0.46
CA LEU A 37 0.60 -9.03 -0.74
C LEU A 37 1.40 -7.97 -1.52
N LYS A 38 0.68 -7.07 -2.18
CA LYS A 38 1.25 -5.94 -2.91
C LYS A 38 0.84 -4.63 -2.26
N ALA A 39 1.68 -3.62 -2.47
CA ALA A 39 1.45 -2.28 -1.99
C ALA A 39 1.61 -1.26 -3.12
N VAL A 40 0.74 -0.26 -3.11
CA VAL A 40 0.93 0.98 -3.86
C VAL A 40 1.18 2.11 -2.87
N LYS A 41 2.09 3.01 -3.23
CA LYS A 41 2.40 4.17 -2.40
C LYS A 41 2.42 5.45 -3.20
N ARG A 42 2.10 6.54 -2.53
CA ARG A 42 2.26 7.90 -3.04
C ARG A 42 2.92 8.76 -1.99
N ARG A 43 3.74 9.71 -2.43
CA ARG A 43 4.39 10.65 -1.51
C ARG A 43 3.34 11.60 -0.94
N ARG A 44 3.39 11.86 0.37
CA ARG A 44 2.55 12.90 0.99
C ARG A 44 2.99 14.29 0.59
N GLN A 45 2.05 15.22 0.53
CA GLN A 45 2.38 16.63 0.27
C GLN A 45 3.07 17.28 1.47
N GLU A 46 2.72 16.84 2.68
CA GLU A 46 3.18 17.43 3.94
C GLU A 46 4.63 17.04 4.31
N SER A 47 5.10 15.86 3.89
CA SER A 47 6.46 15.40 4.18
C SER A 47 7.06 14.66 2.98
N LYS A 48 8.34 14.96 2.69
CA LYS A 48 9.11 14.27 1.64
C LYS A 48 9.46 12.82 2.03
N ASN A 49 9.45 12.51 3.32
CA ASN A 49 9.82 11.22 3.87
C ASN A 49 8.60 10.37 4.28
N ALA A 50 7.40 10.96 4.22
CA ALA A 50 6.14 10.27 4.44
C ALA A 50 5.47 9.83 3.13
N PHE A 51 4.90 8.63 3.16
CA PHE A 51 4.19 8.02 2.05
C PHE A 51 2.85 7.50 2.52
N ASP A 52 1.79 7.81 1.79
CA ASP A 52 0.56 7.04 1.91
C ASP A 52 0.77 5.68 1.27
N VAL A 53 0.23 4.64 1.88
CA VAL A 53 0.34 3.26 1.43
C VAL A 53 -1.03 2.59 1.49
N ARG A 54 -1.30 1.77 0.47
CA ARG A 54 -2.44 0.85 0.44
C ARG A 54 -1.93 -0.53 0.10
N VAL A 55 -2.38 -1.50 0.87
CA VAL A 55 -2.04 -2.92 0.74
C VAL A 55 -3.24 -3.68 0.21
N PHE A 56 -3.00 -4.54 -0.78
CA PHE A 56 -4.01 -5.36 -1.43
C PHE A 56 -3.44 -6.73 -1.80
N ASP A 57 -4.33 -7.69 -2.07
CA ASP A 57 -3.96 -8.98 -2.64
C ASP A 57 -4.08 -8.94 -4.18
N ASP A 58 -2.95 -9.16 -4.85
CA ASP A 58 -2.88 -9.18 -6.32
C ASP A 58 -3.65 -10.37 -6.91
N LEU A 59 -3.72 -11.51 -6.20
CA LEU A 59 -4.49 -12.67 -6.63
C LEU A 59 -6.00 -12.38 -6.55
N GLU A 60 -6.46 -11.69 -5.51
CA GLU A 60 -7.86 -11.29 -5.39
C GLU A 60 -8.23 -10.29 -6.49
N ALA A 61 -7.38 -9.29 -6.72
CA ALA A 61 -7.57 -8.31 -7.78
C ALA A 61 -7.64 -8.99 -9.17
N ALA A 62 -6.73 -9.92 -9.45
CA ALA A 62 -6.72 -10.69 -10.69
C ALA A 62 -7.98 -11.56 -10.85
N THR A 63 -8.47 -12.18 -9.76
CA THR A 63 -9.71 -12.97 -9.75
C THR A 63 -10.93 -12.12 -10.10
N LYS A 64 -10.95 -10.87 -9.61
CA LYS A 64 -11.97 -9.86 -9.95
C LYS A 64 -11.74 -9.20 -11.31
N LYS A 65 -10.70 -9.60 -12.06
CA LYS A 65 -10.26 -9.02 -13.34
C LYS A 65 -9.90 -7.54 -13.26
N ILE A 66 -9.51 -7.07 -12.06
CA ILE A 66 -9.09 -5.70 -11.81
C ILE A 66 -7.57 -5.67 -11.83
N LYS A 67 -7.00 -4.83 -12.70
CA LYS A 67 -5.56 -4.61 -12.76
C LYS A 67 -5.22 -3.35 -11.97
N VAL A 68 -4.70 -3.53 -10.77
CA VAL A 68 -4.21 -2.40 -9.96
C VAL A 68 -2.98 -1.81 -10.64
N GLN A 69 -3.06 -0.55 -11.07
CA GLN A 69 -1.95 0.14 -11.75
C GLN A 69 -1.23 1.09 -10.83
N ASP A 70 -1.95 1.69 -9.90
CA ASP A 70 -1.45 2.71 -9.02
C ASP A 70 -2.45 2.99 -7.88
N TYR A 71 -2.18 4.03 -7.10
CA TYR A 71 -2.96 4.39 -5.92
C TYR A 71 -4.43 4.70 -6.25
N THR A 72 -4.73 5.29 -7.41
CA THR A 72 -6.10 5.71 -7.76
C THR A 72 -6.97 4.55 -8.23
N THR A 73 -6.37 3.46 -8.75
CA THR A 73 -7.17 2.26 -9.07
C THR A 73 -7.86 1.69 -7.83
N LEU A 74 -7.22 1.82 -6.67
CA LEU A 74 -7.81 1.42 -5.39
C LEU A 74 -8.81 2.45 -4.83
N ASP A 75 -8.79 3.71 -5.29
CA ASP A 75 -9.87 4.66 -4.98
C ASP A 75 -11.17 4.27 -5.71
N GLU A 76 -11.06 3.71 -6.91
CA GLU A 76 -12.20 3.18 -7.68
C GLU A 76 -12.69 1.82 -7.15
N HIS A 77 -11.78 1.06 -6.52
CA HIS A 77 -12.04 -0.28 -5.97
C HIS A 77 -11.61 -0.41 -4.51
N PRO A 78 -12.25 0.34 -3.57
CA PRO A 78 -11.89 0.30 -2.17
C PRO A 78 -12.09 -1.08 -1.53
N GLU A 79 -12.90 -1.95 -2.12
CA GLU A 79 -13.13 -3.33 -1.68
C GLU A 79 -11.91 -4.25 -1.79
N LEU A 80 -10.90 -3.85 -2.58
CA LEU A 80 -9.62 -4.55 -2.73
C LEU A 80 -8.61 -4.15 -1.66
N ILE A 81 -8.86 -3.05 -0.94
CA ILE A 81 -7.94 -2.53 0.07
C ILE A 81 -8.09 -3.37 1.35
N LEU A 82 -7.02 -4.03 1.75
CA LEU A 82 -6.94 -4.78 3.01
C LEU A 82 -6.54 -3.84 4.14
N TYR A 83 -5.46 -3.08 3.90
CA TYR A 83 -4.92 -2.11 4.84
C TYR A 83 -4.64 -0.80 4.11
N GLU A 84 -4.93 0.32 4.75
CA GLU A 84 -4.55 1.64 4.25
C GLU A 84 -3.96 2.51 5.35
N GLY A 85 -3.16 3.48 4.96
CA GLY A 85 -2.66 4.46 5.89
C GLY A 85 -1.39 5.08 5.37
N TRP A 86 -0.41 5.25 6.25
CA TRP A 86 0.84 5.91 5.90
C TRP A 86 2.00 5.45 6.75
N TYR A 87 3.19 5.71 6.24
CA TYR A 87 4.43 5.53 6.98
C TYR A 87 5.40 6.68 6.69
N ASP A 88 6.27 6.97 7.65
CA ASP A 88 7.33 7.96 7.51
C ASP A 88 8.68 7.33 7.81
N LEU A 89 9.62 7.48 6.87
CA LEU A 89 10.94 6.85 6.94
C LEU A 89 11.91 7.57 7.88
N GLU A 90 11.66 8.83 8.20
CA GLU A 90 12.52 9.64 9.06
C GLU A 90 12.24 9.32 10.53
N SER A 91 10.97 9.38 10.93
CA SER A 91 10.50 9.03 12.27
C SER A 91 10.33 7.52 12.48
N ARG A 92 10.38 6.71 11.41
CA ARG A 92 10.05 5.27 11.41
C ARG A 92 8.66 4.97 11.98
N THR A 93 7.72 5.86 11.71
CA THR A 93 6.33 5.72 12.15
C THR A 93 5.54 5.00 11.08
N VAL A 94 4.68 4.06 11.48
CA VAL A 94 3.68 3.43 10.62
C VAL A 94 2.32 3.62 11.28
N GLN A 95 1.34 4.01 10.49
CA GLN A 95 -0.04 4.19 10.90
C GLN A 95 -0.90 3.53 9.83
N LEU A 96 -1.41 2.34 10.12
CA LEU A 96 -2.32 1.63 9.24
C LEU A 96 -3.70 1.55 9.89
N GLU A 97 -4.71 1.38 9.05
CA GLU A 97 -6.07 1.06 9.41
C GLU A 97 -6.47 -0.19 8.64
N VAL A 98 -7.10 -1.14 9.34
CA VAL A 98 -7.66 -2.33 8.71
C VAL A 98 -8.95 -1.94 8.02
N LYS A 99 -8.95 -1.96 6.69
CA LYS A 99 -10.17 -1.74 5.89
C LYS A 99 -10.97 -3.01 5.78
N ARG A 100 -10.26 -4.13 5.62
CA ARG A 100 -10.83 -5.46 5.49
C ARG A 100 -9.80 -6.49 5.97
N THR A 101 -10.27 -7.50 6.66
CA THR A 101 -9.46 -8.67 6.98
C THR A 101 -9.20 -9.49 5.72
N ALA A 102 -7.92 -9.77 5.48
CA ALA A 102 -7.44 -10.63 4.40
C ALA A 102 -7.85 -12.09 4.62
#